data_AF-A0A7C0Z2L7-F1
#
_entry.id   AF-A0A7C0Z2L7-F1
#
_cell.length_a   1.000
_cell.length_b   1.000
_cell.length_c   1.000
_cell.angle_alpha   90.00
_cell.angle_beta   90.00
_cell.angle_gamma   90.00
#
_symmetry.space_group_name_H-M   'P 1'
#
loop_
_entity.id
_entity.type
_entity.pdbx_description
1 polymer ?
#
loop_
_entity_poly.entity_id
_entity_poly.type
_entity_poly.pdbx_seq_one_letter_code
_entity_poly.pdbx_strand_id
1 'polypeptide(L)'
;IPILGVPAGVKVYSSVFGNTPRDSANILKAFVRGVASISLREIVDIDEESVRSDRMSIKIYGYALTPTYSNLLQPSKATFHGVYDEENKEAIANYIVENMDPKALYVLGPGSTVKKIGDRLGINKTLLGVDLYTEGKLLRKDVGEDEIIKAMKRYPKTFMVISPIGKQGFILGRGNQQIGPEVLRKITKKELIVVATRGKLTETPVLRVDTGYPDLDKKFRGYLRVIVDYNMEKIVKVV
;
A
#
# COMPACT_ATOMS: atom_id res chain seq x y z
N ILE A 1 -6.90 -33.96 5.06
CA ILE A 1 -6.28 -33.98 6.40
C ILE A 1 -5.42 -32.72 6.52
N PRO A 2 -5.59 -31.87 7.55
CA PRO A 2 -4.80 -30.66 7.71
C PRO A 2 -3.39 -30.95 8.24
N ILE A 3 -2.41 -30.15 7.83
CA ILE A 3 -0.99 -30.25 8.23
C ILE A 3 -0.54 -28.96 8.94
N LEU A 4 0.35 -29.07 9.91
CA LEU A 4 0.96 -27.93 10.61
C LEU A 4 2.46 -28.16 10.75
N GLY A 5 3.25 -27.22 10.22
CA GLY A 5 4.71 -27.24 10.33
C GLY A 5 5.20 -26.62 11.64
N VAL A 6 6.26 -27.21 12.20
CA VAL A 6 7.01 -26.65 13.34
C VAL A 6 8.35 -26.12 12.80
N PRO A 7 8.64 -24.81 12.89
CA PRO A 7 9.87 -24.27 12.32
C PRO A 7 11.08 -24.72 13.15
N ALA A 8 12.11 -25.30 12.51
CA ALA A 8 13.37 -25.69 13.16
C ALA A 8 14.52 -24.69 12.90
N GLY A 9 14.26 -23.59 12.19
CA GLY A 9 15.23 -22.57 11.82
C GLY A 9 14.59 -21.32 11.22
N VAL A 10 15.40 -20.33 10.85
CA VAL A 10 14.94 -19.00 10.39
C VAL A 10 14.61 -18.91 8.89
N LYS A 11 14.84 -19.97 8.12
CA LYS A 11 14.65 -20.03 6.66
C LYS A 11 13.45 -20.90 6.25
N VAL A 12 12.32 -20.74 6.94
CA VAL A 12 11.09 -21.43 6.58
C VAL A 12 10.15 -20.40 5.95
N TYR A 13 9.67 -20.69 4.74
CA TYR A 13 8.88 -19.75 3.93
C TYR A 13 7.47 -20.26 3.61
N SER A 14 7.22 -21.55 3.85
CA SER A 14 5.92 -22.17 3.64
C SER A 14 4.91 -21.70 4.69
N SER A 15 3.75 -21.21 4.24
CA SER A 15 2.71 -20.64 5.10
C SER A 15 1.90 -21.65 5.93
N VAL A 16 2.32 -22.92 5.90
CA VAL A 16 1.81 -23.99 6.76
C VAL A 16 2.56 -24.10 8.09
N PHE A 17 3.59 -23.27 8.32
CA PHE A 17 4.37 -23.26 9.55
C PHE A 17 3.91 -22.17 10.52
N GLY A 18 3.99 -22.44 11.83
CA GLY A 18 3.89 -21.41 12.85
C GLY A 18 5.06 -20.41 12.78
N ASN A 19 4.86 -19.18 13.26
CA ASN A 19 5.94 -18.17 13.32
C ASN A 19 7.11 -18.63 14.20
N THR A 20 6.81 -19.37 15.26
CA THR A 20 7.78 -20.00 16.16
C THR A 20 7.29 -21.40 16.55
N PRO A 21 8.16 -22.28 17.12
CA PRO A 21 7.71 -23.57 17.64
C PRO A 21 6.60 -23.43 18.71
N ARG A 22 6.68 -22.36 19.52
CA ARG A 22 5.67 -22.04 20.53
C ARG A 22 4.33 -21.67 19.90
N ASP A 23 4.35 -20.95 18.79
CA ASP A 23 3.14 -20.59 18.05
C ASP A 23 2.49 -21.82 17.40
N SER A 24 3.29 -22.73 16.82
CA SER A 24 2.78 -24.03 16.33
C SER A 24 2.08 -24.81 17.45
N ALA A 25 2.65 -24.84 18.66
CA ALA A 25 2.03 -25.49 19.82
C ALA A 25 0.70 -24.82 20.23
N ASN A 26 0.64 -23.49 20.20
CA ASN A 26 -0.59 -22.73 20.50
C ASN A 26 -1.68 -22.97 19.46
N ILE A 27 -1.33 -23.03 18.17
CA ILE A 27 -2.25 -23.36 17.08
C ILE A 27 -2.79 -24.79 17.24
N LEU A 28 -1.91 -25.76 17.53
CA LEU A 28 -2.32 -27.14 17.75
C LEU A 28 -3.29 -27.25 18.94
N LYS A 29 -3.00 -26.54 20.04
CA LYS A 29 -3.88 -26.49 21.22
C LYS A 29 -5.25 -25.89 20.89
N ALA A 30 -5.30 -24.85 20.06
CA ALA A 30 -6.55 -24.26 19.59
C ALA A 30 -7.32 -25.21 18.66
N PHE A 31 -6.63 -25.95 17.80
CA PHE A 31 -7.22 -26.95 16.92
C PHE A 31 -7.86 -28.11 17.68
N VAL A 32 -7.15 -28.66 18.66
CA VAL A 32 -7.70 -29.73 19.54
C VAL A 32 -8.91 -29.24 20.34
N ARG A 33 -8.95 -27.95 20.71
CA ARG A 33 -10.08 -27.33 21.40
C ARG A 33 -11.25 -26.94 20.49
N GLY A 34 -11.15 -27.16 19.19
CA GLY A 34 -12.19 -26.81 18.21
C GLY A 34 -12.37 -25.30 17.97
N VAL A 35 -11.41 -24.47 18.38
CA VAL A 35 -11.47 -23.00 18.24
C VAL A 35 -10.52 -22.46 17.16
N ALA A 36 -9.79 -23.33 16.47
CA ALA A 36 -9.00 -22.97 15.30
C ALA A 36 -9.84 -23.09 14.02
N SER A 37 -9.58 -22.22 13.06
CA SER A 37 -10.14 -22.32 11.70
C SER A 37 -9.21 -23.13 10.81
N ILE A 38 -9.74 -23.81 9.80
CA ILE A 38 -8.92 -24.46 8.77
C ILE A 38 -8.81 -23.52 7.56
N SER A 39 -7.60 -23.33 7.05
CA SER A 39 -7.35 -22.51 5.86
C SER A 39 -6.43 -23.24 4.87
N LEU A 40 -6.63 -22.99 3.57
CA LEU A 40 -5.74 -23.49 2.52
C LEU A 40 -4.51 -22.57 2.41
N ARG A 41 -3.30 -23.13 2.45
CA ARG A 41 -2.02 -22.40 2.52
C ARG A 41 -0.97 -22.99 1.58
N GLU A 42 -0.07 -22.14 1.10
CA GLU A 42 0.98 -22.50 0.14
C GLU A 42 2.18 -23.18 0.81
N ILE A 43 2.69 -24.21 0.13
CA ILE A 43 3.99 -24.83 0.39
C ILE A 43 4.93 -24.29 -0.68
N VAL A 44 5.94 -23.54 -0.23
CA VAL A 44 6.88 -22.83 -1.09
C VAL A 44 8.32 -23.18 -0.75
N ASP A 45 9.16 -23.10 -1.76
CA ASP A 45 10.62 -23.11 -1.63
C ASP A 45 11.20 -21.85 -2.28
N ILE A 46 12.38 -21.45 -1.81
CA ILE A 46 13.13 -20.34 -2.39
C ILE A 46 14.29 -20.89 -3.21
N ASP A 47 14.39 -20.42 -4.44
CA ASP A 47 15.56 -20.64 -5.25
C ASP A 47 16.68 -19.69 -4.78
N GLU A 48 17.65 -20.23 -4.04
CA GLU A 48 18.75 -19.45 -3.44
C GLU A 48 19.61 -18.73 -4.50
N GLU A 49 19.63 -19.17 -5.77
CA GLU A 49 20.35 -18.46 -6.85
C GLU A 49 19.63 -17.17 -7.27
N SER A 50 18.30 -17.16 -7.28
CA SER A 50 17.50 -15.98 -7.66
C SER A 50 17.70 -14.81 -6.68
N VAL A 51 17.81 -15.13 -5.37
CA VAL A 51 18.05 -14.15 -4.29
C VAL A 51 19.37 -13.39 -4.48
N ARG A 52 20.38 -13.98 -5.16
CA ARG A 52 21.66 -13.31 -5.46
C ARG A 52 21.59 -12.28 -6.59
N SER A 53 20.53 -12.31 -7.40
CA SER A 53 20.37 -11.45 -8.59
C SER A 53 19.39 -10.29 -8.40
N ASP A 54 19.07 -9.95 -7.14
CA ASP A 54 18.10 -8.92 -6.73
C ASP A 54 16.67 -9.17 -7.27
N ARG A 55 16.36 -10.43 -7.57
CA ARG A 55 15.04 -10.93 -7.94
C ARG A 55 14.62 -12.02 -6.98
N MET A 56 13.66 -11.75 -6.10
CA MET A 56 13.10 -12.79 -5.23
C MET A 56 12.18 -13.70 -6.06
N SER A 57 12.63 -14.92 -6.39
CA SER A 57 11.77 -15.93 -7.03
C SER A 57 11.35 -16.96 -6.00
N ILE A 58 10.04 -17.07 -5.77
CA ILE A 58 9.44 -18.03 -4.85
C ILE A 58 8.69 -19.04 -5.71
N LYS A 59 8.98 -20.33 -5.55
CA LYS A 59 8.32 -21.40 -6.29
C LYS A 59 7.30 -22.11 -5.40
N ILE A 60 6.06 -22.17 -5.87
CA ILE A 60 4.97 -22.88 -5.19
C ILE A 60 5.00 -24.34 -5.62
N TYR A 61 5.10 -25.25 -4.65
CA TYR A 61 5.06 -26.70 -4.87
C TYR A 61 3.65 -27.26 -4.74
N GLY A 62 2.79 -26.57 -3.99
CA GLY A 62 1.40 -26.95 -3.84
C GLY A 62 0.71 -26.22 -2.70
N TYR A 63 -0.48 -26.70 -2.37
CA TYR A 63 -1.33 -26.15 -1.32
C TYR A 63 -1.74 -27.25 -0.34
N ALA A 64 -1.85 -26.89 0.94
CA ALA A 64 -2.34 -27.79 1.96
C ALA A 64 -3.27 -27.07 2.93
N LEU A 65 -4.23 -27.81 3.48
CA LEU A 65 -5.07 -27.32 4.57
C LEU A 65 -4.23 -27.25 5.84
N THR A 66 -4.33 -26.18 6.60
CA THR A 66 -3.62 -26.00 7.89
C THR A 66 -4.52 -25.32 8.92
N PRO A 67 -4.42 -25.70 10.20
CA PRO A 67 -5.11 -24.99 11.27
C PRO A 67 -4.52 -23.60 11.47
N THR A 68 -5.41 -22.63 11.68
CA THR A 68 -5.12 -21.22 11.93
C THR A 68 -5.77 -20.78 13.23
N TYR A 69 -5.04 -20.03 14.02
CA TYR A 69 -5.55 -19.41 15.23
C TYR A 69 -4.87 -18.06 15.42
N SER A 70 -5.63 -16.96 15.28
CA SER A 70 -5.09 -15.60 15.31
C SER A 70 -3.96 -15.39 14.26
N ASN A 71 -3.02 -14.47 14.50
CA ASN A 71 -1.89 -14.14 13.62
C ASN A 71 -0.64 -15.03 13.86
N LEU A 72 -0.83 -16.30 14.24
CA LEU A 72 0.26 -17.17 14.72
C LEU A 72 0.96 -17.99 13.62
N LEU A 73 0.43 -18.02 12.39
CA LEU A 73 1.09 -18.66 11.24
C LEU A 73 2.02 -17.69 10.51
N GLN A 74 3.01 -18.26 9.82
CA GLN A 74 3.81 -17.53 8.84
C GLN A 74 2.90 -16.93 7.76
N PRO A 75 3.05 -15.64 7.45
CA PRO A 75 2.28 -15.01 6.39
C PRO A 75 2.60 -15.67 5.05
N SER A 76 1.56 -16.09 4.33
CA SER A 76 1.66 -16.43 2.90
C SER A 76 2.25 -15.23 2.16
N LYS A 77 3.26 -15.45 1.31
CA LYS A 77 4.14 -14.35 0.87
C LYS A 77 4.40 -14.26 -0.62
N ALA A 78 3.87 -15.12 -1.49
CA ALA A 78 4.24 -15.02 -2.90
C ALA A 78 3.10 -14.63 -3.85
N THR A 79 2.00 -15.37 -3.89
CA THR A 79 0.96 -15.13 -4.92
C THR A 79 -0.30 -14.51 -4.36
N PHE A 80 -0.82 -14.96 -3.22
CA PHE A 80 -2.09 -14.43 -2.74
C PHE A 80 -2.00 -12.98 -2.24
N HIS A 81 -0.99 -12.62 -1.45
CA HIS A 81 -0.82 -11.21 -1.05
C HIS A 81 -0.44 -10.31 -2.21
N GLY A 82 0.33 -10.79 -3.20
CA GLY A 82 0.66 -10.02 -4.41
C GLY A 82 -0.54 -9.84 -5.34
N VAL A 83 -1.30 -10.90 -5.59
CA VAL A 83 -2.53 -10.88 -6.41
C VAL A 83 -3.62 -10.08 -5.72
N TYR A 84 -3.88 -10.28 -4.42
CA TYR A 84 -4.84 -9.44 -3.69
C TYR A 84 -4.38 -7.98 -3.57
N ASP A 85 -3.07 -7.72 -3.43
CA ASP A 85 -2.57 -6.34 -3.40
C ASP A 85 -2.68 -5.68 -4.78
N GLU A 86 -2.43 -6.40 -5.87
CA GLU A 86 -2.64 -5.92 -7.24
C GLU A 86 -4.12 -5.76 -7.60
N GLU A 87 -4.99 -6.71 -7.23
CA GLU A 87 -6.44 -6.59 -7.35
C GLU A 87 -6.95 -5.40 -6.52
N ASN A 88 -6.41 -5.20 -5.32
CA ASN A 88 -6.79 -4.08 -4.48
C ASN A 88 -6.29 -2.75 -5.05
N LYS A 89 -5.10 -2.69 -5.65
CA LYS A 89 -4.64 -1.51 -6.40
C LYS A 89 -5.54 -1.24 -7.61
N GLU A 90 -5.96 -2.28 -8.32
CA GLU A 90 -6.88 -2.16 -9.47
C GLU A 90 -8.25 -1.62 -9.02
N ALA A 91 -8.80 -2.15 -7.92
CA ALA A 91 -10.05 -1.71 -7.35
C ALA A 91 -10.00 -0.24 -6.88
N ILE A 92 -8.91 0.16 -6.22
CA ILE A 92 -8.63 1.56 -5.89
C ILE A 92 -8.54 2.41 -7.16
N ALA A 93 -7.81 1.94 -8.18
CA ALA A 93 -7.64 2.68 -9.43
C ALA A 93 -8.97 2.91 -10.15
N ASN A 94 -9.80 1.88 -10.28
CA ASN A 94 -11.14 1.99 -10.86
C ASN A 94 -11.98 3.03 -10.12
N TYR A 95 -12.04 2.93 -8.79
CA TYR A 95 -12.83 3.88 -8.00
C TYR A 95 -12.33 5.32 -8.14
N ILE A 96 -11.01 5.54 -8.11
CA ILE A 96 -10.45 6.88 -8.27
C ILE A 96 -10.83 7.45 -9.64
N VAL A 97 -10.57 6.70 -10.72
CA VAL A 97 -10.78 7.17 -12.10
C VAL A 97 -12.26 7.48 -12.36
N GLU A 98 -13.18 6.64 -11.88
CA GLU A 98 -14.63 6.84 -12.01
C GLU A 98 -15.14 8.09 -11.29
N ASN A 99 -14.43 8.55 -10.24
CA ASN A 99 -14.84 9.68 -9.40
C ASN A 99 -13.99 10.93 -9.61
N MET A 100 -13.19 11.01 -10.69
CA MET A 100 -12.40 12.21 -10.99
C MET A 100 -13.27 13.35 -11.52
N ASP A 101 -13.00 14.58 -11.07
CA ASP A 101 -13.52 15.81 -11.67
C ASP A 101 -12.68 16.11 -12.94
N PRO A 102 -13.25 16.02 -14.15
CA PRO A 102 -12.49 16.17 -15.39
C PRO A 102 -11.87 17.57 -15.58
N LYS A 103 -12.33 18.58 -14.81
CA LYS A 103 -11.85 19.97 -14.86
C LYS A 103 -10.81 20.29 -13.76
N ALA A 104 -10.48 19.33 -12.90
CA ALA A 104 -9.51 19.52 -11.83
C ALA A 104 -8.11 19.07 -12.23
N LEU A 105 -7.10 19.74 -11.67
CA LEU A 105 -5.72 19.28 -11.72
C LEU A 105 -5.51 18.16 -10.70
N TYR A 106 -4.88 17.07 -11.13
CA TYR A 106 -4.46 15.98 -10.27
C TYR A 106 -2.94 15.95 -10.17
N VAL A 107 -2.44 16.11 -8.95
CA VAL A 107 -1.03 15.91 -8.58
C VAL A 107 -0.90 14.47 -8.13
N LEU A 108 -0.36 13.62 -9.01
CA LEU A 108 -0.19 12.19 -8.77
C LEU A 108 1.18 11.96 -8.12
N GLY A 109 1.17 11.65 -6.82
CA GLY A 109 2.38 11.38 -6.05
C GLY A 109 3.08 10.07 -6.43
N PRO A 110 4.18 9.75 -5.74
CA PRO A 110 4.93 8.51 -5.96
C PRO A 110 4.20 7.28 -5.41
N GLY A 111 4.61 6.10 -5.88
CA GLY A 111 4.23 4.80 -5.34
C GLY A 111 3.47 3.91 -6.32
N SER A 112 3.55 2.60 -6.09
CA SER A 112 2.95 1.57 -6.94
C SER A 112 1.43 1.68 -7.06
N THR A 113 0.74 2.07 -5.97
CA THR A 113 -0.73 2.24 -5.99
C THR A 113 -1.13 3.44 -6.86
N VAL A 114 -0.40 4.56 -6.75
CA VAL A 114 -0.65 5.73 -7.61
C VAL A 114 -0.24 5.45 -9.06
N LYS A 115 0.80 4.64 -9.28
CA LYS A 115 1.16 4.15 -10.61
C LYS A 115 0.02 3.37 -11.25
N LYS A 116 -0.62 2.46 -10.51
CA LYS A 116 -1.79 1.70 -11.02
C LYS A 116 -2.95 2.61 -11.42
N ILE A 117 -3.18 3.71 -10.70
CA ILE A 117 -4.14 4.75 -11.11
C ILE A 117 -3.72 5.35 -12.46
N GLY A 118 -2.44 5.70 -12.62
CA GLY A 118 -1.90 6.18 -13.89
C GLY A 118 -2.07 5.18 -15.04
N ASP A 119 -1.77 3.91 -14.81
CA ASP A 119 -1.95 2.84 -15.79
C ASP A 119 -3.43 2.73 -16.23
N ARG A 120 -4.37 2.84 -15.27
CA ARG A 120 -5.81 2.83 -15.54
C ARG A 120 -6.29 4.07 -16.31
N LEU A 121 -5.64 5.21 -16.10
CA LEU A 121 -5.83 6.45 -16.86
C LEU A 121 -5.21 6.40 -18.27
N GLY A 122 -4.51 5.32 -18.63
CA GLY A 122 -3.81 5.19 -19.91
C GLY A 122 -2.56 6.06 -20.02
N ILE A 123 -1.96 6.46 -18.89
CA ILE A 123 -0.77 7.30 -18.85
C ILE A 123 0.44 6.54 -18.30
N ASN A 124 1.62 6.81 -18.87
CA ASN A 124 2.87 6.23 -18.37
C ASN A 124 3.38 7.02 -17.15
N LYS A 125 2.81 6.73 -15.97
CA LYS A 125 3.15 7.37 -14.68
C LYS A 125 4.54 6.98 -14.18
N THR A 126 5.29 7.96 -13.68
CA THR A 126 6.58 7.74 -13.00
C THR A 126 6.38 7.06 -11.64
N LEU A 127 7.11 5.98 -11.35
CA LEU A 127 6.93 5.26 -10.07
C LEU A 127 7.35 6.09 -8.85
N LEU A 128 8.49 6.77 -8.93
CA LEU A 128 9.07 7.53 -7.80
C LEU A 128 8.88 9.05 -7.93
N GLY A 129 8.40 9.52 -9.09
CA GLY A 129 8.20 10.94 -9.37
C GLY A 129 6.77 11.41 -9.12
N VAL A 130 6.57 12.72 -9.20
CA VAL A 130 5.26 13.37 -9.17
C VAL A 130 4.85 13.73 -10.59
N ASP A 131 3.64 13.38 -11.00
CA ASP A 131 3.14 13.72 -12.35
C ASP A 131 1.86 14.55 -12.24
N LEU A 132 1.57 15.33 -13.28
CA LEU A 132 0.38 16.17 -13.38
C LEU A 132 -0.59 15.61 -14.42
N TYR A 133 -1.85 15.42 -14.02
CA TYR A 133 -2.91 14.91 -14.87
C TYR A 133 -4.13 15.83 -14.84
N THR A 134 -4.79 16.02 -15.98
CA THR A 134 -6.03 16.80 -16.10
C THR A 134 -6.68 16.52 -17.45
N GLU A 135 -8.00 16.70 -17.57
CA GLU A 135 -8.72 16.64 -18.86
C GLU A 135 -8.40 15.39 -19.71
N GLY A 136 -8.32 14.21 -19.08
CA GLY A 136 -8.09 12.96 -19.81
C GLY A 136 -6.63 12.68 -20.20
N LYS A 137 -5.67 13.55 -19.86
CA LYS A 137 -4.28 13.43 -20.34
C LYS A 137 -3.23 13.74 -19.29
N LEU A 138 -2.03 13.19 -19.52
CA LEU A 138 -0.81 13.56 -18.80
C LEU A 138 -0.38 14.97 -19.23
N LEU A 139 -0.39 15.93 -18.30
CA LEU A 139 0.02 17.31 -18.53
C LEU A 139 1.55 17.45 -18.47
N ARG A 140 2.16 16.88 -17.43
CA ARG A 140 3.61 16.86 -17.19
C ARG A 140 4.00 15.62 -16.40
N LYS A 141 5.23 15.15 -16.60
CA LYS A 141 5.79 13.96 -15.97
C LYS A 141 7.01 14.34 -15.14
N ASP A 142 7.15 13.74 -13.96
CA ASP A 142 8.27 13.91 -13.04
C ASP A 142 8.60 15.38 -12.73
N VAL A 143 7.59 16.10 -12.23
CA VAL A 143 7.64 17.53 -11.99
C VAL A 143 8.25 17.90 -10.63
N GLY A 144 8.87 19.07 -10.59
CA GLY A 144 9.27 19.73 -9.34
C GLY A 144 8.17 20.63 -8.75
N GLU A 145 8.44 21.17 -7.55
CA GLU A 145 7.48 22.00 -6.79
C GLU A 145 6.99 23.23 -7.59
N ASP A 146 7.90 23.95 -8.26
CA ASP A 146 7.58 25.15 -9.04
C ASP A 146 6.61 24.87 -10.20
N GLU A 147 6.75 23.72 -10.84
CA GLU A 147 5.87 23.31 -11.93
C GLU A 147 4.48 22.95 -11.43
N ILE A 148 4.40 22.30 -10.27
CA ILE A 148 3.12 22.03 -9.59
C ILE A 148 2.43 23.36 -9.28
N ILE A 149 3.13 24.32 -8.66
CA ILE A 149 2.56 25.63 -8.31
C ILE A 149 2.08 26.39 -9.56
N LYS A 150 2.86 26.38 -10.65
CA LYS A 150 2.47 27.00 -11.91
C LYS A 150 1.20 26.36 -12.47
N ALA A 151 1.09 25.04 -12.43
CA ALA A 151 -0.10 24.33 -12.87
C ALA A 151 -1.32 24.65 -11.99
N MET A 152 -1.17 24.64 -10.66
CA MET A 152 -2.26 24.95 -9.72
C MET A 152 -2.90 26.33 -9.95
N LYS A 153 -2.16 27.30 -10.49
CA LYS A 153 -2.70 28.63 -10.85
C LYS A 153 -3.63 28.62 -12.06
N ARG A 154 -3.57 27.57 -12.90
CA ARG A 154 -4.31 27.49 -14.17
C ARG A 154 -5.63 26.73 -14.04
N TYR A 155 -5.82 26.01 -12.94
CA TYR A 155 -6.99 25.16 -12.72
C TYR A 155 -7.76 25.60 -11.48
N PRO A 156 -9.10 25.55 -11.49
CA PRO A 156 -9.93 26.03 -10.40
C PRO A 156 -9.87 25.15 -9.15
N LYS A 157 -9.51 23.87 -9.32
CA LYS A 157 -9.35 22.89 -8.25
C LYS A 157 -8.10 22.06 -8.48
N THR A 158 -7.46 21.67 -7.39
CA THR A 158 -6.35 20.72 -7.42
C THR A 158 -6.58 19.63 -6.39
N PHE A 159 -6.48 18.38 -6.80
CA PHE A 159 -6.45 17.22 -5.92
C PHE A 159 -5.06 16.60 -5.91
N MET A 160 -4.64 16.14 -4.73
CA MET A 160 -3.37 15.47 -4.56
C MET A 160 -3.60 14.01 -4.21
N VAL A 161 -3.20 13.10 -5.10
CA VAL A 161 -3.35 11.66 -4.91
C VAL A 161 -2.03 11.08 -4.43
N ILE A 162 -1.99 10.64 -3.17
CA ILE A 162 -0.76 10.16 -2.53
C ILE A 162 -0.99 8.82 -1.83
N SER A 163 0.09 8.06 -1.67
CA SER A 163 0.09 6.81 -0.93
C SER A 163 1.15 6.84 0.17
N PRO A 164 0.94 6.17 1.32
CA PRO A 164 1.97 6.06 2.34
C PRO A 164 3.26 5.47 1.76
N ILE A 165 4.40 6.08 2.07
CA ILE A 165 5.71 5.70 1.58
C ILE A 165 6.39 4.78 2.60
N GLY A 166 6.94 3.67 2.11
CA GLY A 166 7.57 2.64 2.95
C GLY A 166 6.63 2.01 3.98
N LYS A 167 7.22 1.30 4.95
CA LYS A 167 6.51 0.68 6.08
C LYS A 167 6.27 1.64 7.24
N GLN A 168 6.77 2.86 7.15
CA GLN A 168 6.69 3.87 8.21
C GLN A 168 5.41 4.72 8.14
N GLY A 169 4.67 4.67 7.03
CA GLY A 169 3.38 5.34 6.92
C GLY A 169 3.46 6.85 6.67
N PHE A 170 4.61 7.39 6.23
CA PHE A 170 4.71 8.79 5.86
C PHE A 170 3.91 9.07 4.60
N ILE A 171 3.00 10.04 4.67
CA ILE A 171 2.19 10.48 3.52
C ILE A 171 2.68 11.81 2.95
N LEU A 172 3.29 12.65 3.78
CA LEU A 172 3.84 13.94 3.42
C LEU A 172 5.16 14.15 4.16
N GLY A 173 6.14 14.76 3.47
CA GLY A 173 7.49 14.93 4.00
C GLY A 173 8.46 13.82 3.62
N ARG A 174 9.55 13.69 4.39
CA ARG A 174 10.59 12.63 4.35
C ARG A 174 10.69 11.88 3.00
N GLY A 175 11.34 12.51 2.01
CA GLY A 175 11.69 11.87 0.73
C GLY A 175 10.80 12.19 -0.46
N ASN A 176 9.73 12.98 -0.29
CA ASN A 176 8.89 13.48 -1.38
C ASN A 176 9.07 15.00 -1.60
N GLN A 177 10.31 15.43 -1.89
CA GLN A 177 10.69 16.86 -1.97
C GLN A 177 9.95 17.64 -3.06
N GLN A 178 9.40 16.95 -4.06
CA GLN A 178 8.61 17.57 -5.12
C GLN A 178 7.30 18.17 -4.59
N ILE A 179 6.75 17.61 -3.50
CA ILE A 179 5.58 18.14 -2.80
C ILE A 179 6.04 18.95 -1.59
N GLY A 180 6.58 20.14 -1.87
CA GLY A 180 7.10 21.03 -0.87
C GLY A 180 6.04 21.89 -0.15
N PRO A 181 6.49 22.76 0.76
CA PRO A 181 5.62 23.54 1.63
C PRO A 181 4.67 24.47 0.87
N GLU A 182 5.09 25.05 -0.25
CA GLU A 182 4.29 26.04 -0.99
C GLU A 182 3.11 25.37 -1.69
N VAL A 183 3.30 24.14 -2.17
CA VAL A 183 2.21 23.29 -2.67
C VAL A 183 1.26 22.93 -1.52
N LEU A 184 1.81 22.49 -0.38
CA LEU A 184 1.02 22.06 0.78
C LEU A 184 0.24 23.20 1.45
N ARG A 185 0.70 24.45 1.36
CA ARG A 185 -0.06 25.63 1.80
C ARG A 185 -1.34 25.80 0.99
N LYS A 186 -1.32 25.49 -0.31
CA LYS A 186 -2.45 25.65 -1.24
C LYS A 186 -3.46 24.50 -1.23
N ILE A 187 -3.09 23.33 -0.68
CA ILE A 187 -3.97 22.16 -0.60
C ILE A 187 -4.56 22.00 0.80
N THR A 188 -5.85 21.73 0.90
CA THR A 188 -6.54 21.39 2.15
C THR A 188 -6.59 19.88 2.38
N LYS A 189 -6.95 19.45 3.60
CA LYS A 189 -7.17 18.03 3.89
C LYS A 189 -8.21 17.37 2.98
N LYS A 190 -9.21 18.11 2.49
CA LYS A 190 -10.28 17.59 1.62
C LYS A 190 -9.81 17.36 0.19
N GLU A 191 -8.78 18.09 -0.23
CA GLU A 191 -8.15 17.97 -1.54
C GLU A 191 -7.03 16.92 -1.55
N LEU A 192 -6.67 16.40 -0.37
CA LEU A 192 -5.72 15.31 -0.22
C LEU A 192 -6.43 13.96 -0.29
N ILE A 193 -6.25 13.26 -1.41
CA ILE A 193 -6.77 11.93 -1.65
C ILE A 193 -5.68 10.92 -1.28
N VAL A 194 -5.84 10.27 -0.12
CA VAL A 194 -4.90 9.26 0.34
C VAL A 194 -5.38 7.87 -0.08
N VAL A 195 -4.53 7.13 -0.79
CA VAL A 195 -4.80 5.77 -1.25
C VAL A 195 -3.79 4.79 -0.66
N ALA A 196 -4.26 3.64 -0.17
CA ALA A 196 -3.38 2.59 0.34
C ALA A 196 -4.08 1.23 0.28
N THR A 197 -3.36 0.20 -0.12
CA THR A 197 -3.92 -1.15 -0.06
C THR A 197 -4.17 -1.57 1.38
N ARG A 198 -5.09 -2.52 1.58
CA ARG A 198 -5.39 -3.10 2.89
C ARG A 198 -4.14 -3.68 3.54
N GLY A 199 -3.29 -4.35 2.75
CA GLY A 199 -2.00 -4.87 3.20
C GLY A 199 -1.10 -3.75 3.73
N LYS A 200 -0.96 -2.65 2.97
CA LYS A 200 -0.12 -1.53 3.36
C LYS A 200 -0.60 -0.83 4.63
N LEU A 201 -1.90 -0.65 4.81
CA LEU A 201 -2.46 -0.09 6.06
C LEU A 201 -2.35 -1.01 7.27
N THR A 202 -2.26 -2.32 7.06
CA THR A 202 -2.01 -3.26 8.16
C THR A 202 -0.60 -3.06 8.73
N GLU A 203 0.38 -2.79 7.87
CA GLU A 203 1.76 -2.48 8.28
C GLU A 203 1.92 -1.01 8.73
N THR A 204 1.00 -0.12 8.37
CA THR A 204 1.03 1.31 8.70
C THR A 204 -0.22 1.72 9.50
N PRO A 205 -0.33 1.30 10.77
CA PRO A 205 -1.53 1.55 11.59
C PRO A 205 -1.78 3.04 11.89
N VAL A 206 -0.74 3.87 11.72
CA VAL A 206 -0.81 5.33 11.75
C VAL A 206 -0.12 5.90 10.53
N LEU A 207 -0.67 6.99 10.02
CA LEU A 207 -0.03 7.80 8.99
C LEU A 207 0.79 8.90 9.64
N ARG A 208 1.86 9.32 8.96
CA ARG A 208 2.80 10.31 9.48
C ARG A 208 2.95 11.49 8.53
N VAL A 209 3.08 12.67 9.11
CA VAL A 209 3.41 13.90 8.40
C VAL A 209 4.64 14.52 9.06
N ASP A 210 5.68 14.76 8.26
CA ASP A 210 6.94 15.38 8.70
C ASP A 210 7.45 16.31 7.59
N THR A 211 6.78 17.45 7.43
CA THR A 211 7.10 18.44 6.38
C THR A 211 8.28 19.33 6.75
N GLY A 212 8.74 19.31 8.00
CA GLY A 212 9.69 20.27 8.55
C GLY A 212 9.08 21.63 8.92
N TYR A 213 7.77 21.83 8.69
CA TYR A 213 7.04 23.06 9.00
C TYR A 213 5.90 22.77 9.99
N PRO A 214 5.99 23.23 11.25
CA PRO A 214 5.04 22.87 12.29
C PRO A 214 3.57 23.24 11.99
N ASP A 215 3.35 24.35 11.28
CA ASP A 215 2.03 24.80 10.85
C ASP A 215 1.41 23.86 9.81
N LEU A 216 2.21 23.36 8.86
CA LEU A 216 1.79 22.37 7.87
C LEU A 216 1.57 20.99 8.51
N ASP A 217 2.45 20.55 9.39
CA ASP A 217 2.26 19.30 10.12
C ASP A 217 0.94 19.31 10.91
N LYS A 218 0.68 20.41 11.65
CA LYS A 218 -0.58 20.60 12.36
C LYS A 218 -1.79 20.63 11.43
N LYS A 219 -1.66 21.25 10.24
CA LYS A 219 -2.72 21.30 9.22
C LYS A 219 -3.15 19.90 8.76
N PHE A 220 -2.22 18.96 8.62
CA PHE A 220 -2.51 17.61 8.10
C PHE A 220 -2.68 16.51 9.18
N ARG A 221 -2.23 16.74 10.43
CA ARG A 221 -2.47 15.84 11.58
C ARG A 221 -3.94 15.66 11.95
N GLY A 222 -4.26 14.59 12.69
CA GLY A 222 -5.61 14.28 13.16
C GLY A 222 -6.11 12.98 12.57
N TYR A 223 -7.16 13.03 11.75
CA TYR A 223 -7.72 11.87 11.07
C TYR A 223 -7.99 12.19 9.61
N LEU A 224 -7.72 11.22 8.73
CA LEU A 224 -8.02 11.30 7.31
C LEU A 224 -8.75 10.03 6.85
N ARG A 225 -9.57 10.20 5.81
CA ARG A 225 -10.18 9.09 5.07
C ARG A 225 -9.15 8.57 4.08
N VAL A 226 -8.85 7.28 4.14
CA VAL A 226 -7.96 6.60 3.21
C VAL A 226 -8.80 5.68 2.36
N ILE A 227 -8.71 5.80 1.04
CA ILE A 227 -9.35 4.87 0.10
C ILE A 227 -8.52 3.60 0.09
N VAL A 228 -9.19 2.50 0.42
CA VAL A 228 -8.55 1.20 0.67
C VAL A 228 -9.03 0.11 -0.25
N ASP A 229 -10.09 0.35 -1.01
CA ASP A 229 -10.65 -0.56 -2.00
C ASP A 229 -11.67 0.18 -2.88
N TYR A 230 -12.32 -0.53 -3.79
CA TYR A 230 -13.44 0.02 -4.56
C TYR A 230 -14.55 0.51 -3.62
N ASN A 231 -14.82 1.82 -3.66
CA ASN A 231 -15.83 2.49 -2.84
C ASN A 231 -15.73 2.16 -1.33
N MET A 232 -14.52 1.88 -0.84
CA MET A 232 -14.28 1.56 0.56
C MET A 232 -13.17 2.43 1.12
N GLU A 233 -13.42 2.96 2.31
CA GLU A 233 -12.50 3.86 2.99
C GLU A 233 -12.33 3.49 4.46
N LYS A 234 -11.16 3.84 5.01
CA LYS A 234 -10.84 3.69 6.42
C LYS A 234 -10.42 5.03 7.00
N ILE A 235 -10.94 5.36 8.18
CA ILE A 235 -10.46 6.51 8.95
C ILE A 235 -9.14 6.10 9.62
N VAL A 236 -8.06 6.81 9.32
CA VAL A 236 -6.73 6.54 9.87
C VAL A 236 -6.20 7.77 10.59
N LYS A 237 -5.58 7.55 11.75
CA LYS A 237 -4.95 8.61 12.53
C LYS A 237 -3.68 9.07 11.83
N VAL A 238 -3.52 10.38 11.74
CA VAL A 238 -2.32 11.06 11.22
C VAL A 238 -1.60 11.73 12.38
N VAL A 239 -0.34 11.34 12.59
CA VAL A 239 0.53 11.86 13.65
C VAL A 239 1.70 12.65 13.10
#